data_AF-A0A7K9RB11-F1
#
_entry.id   AF-A0A7K9RB11-F1
#
_cell.length_a   1.000
_cell.length_b   1.000
_cell.length_c   1.000
_cell.angle_alpha   90.00
_cell.angle_beta   90.00
_cell.angle_gamma   90.00
#
_symmetry.space_group_name_H-M   'P 1'
#
loop_
_entity.id
_entity.type
_entity.pdbx_description
1 polymer ?
#
loop_
_entity_poly.entity_id
_entity_poly.type
_entity_poly.pdbx_seq_one_letter_code
_entity_poly.pdbx_strand_id
1 'polypeptide(L)'
;RCNFEFDLCGWKQDENDDFDWHLRTSSTRKLGTGPATDHTLQEPSGHYIFIENSFFQLSGQKSRISSPILSRKNKNCKVCEGVVVGRMKNLISIIFYYHMYGAHIGSLIIYQRTTLKHEKILLNLTGNQGNFWQRKALTLSGDGDEDFQVVFEGIAGEGPRDGIALDDLTFSRDC
;
A
#
# COMPACT_ATOMS: atom_id res chain seq x y z
N ARG A 1 0.24 0.65 12.11
CA ARG A 1 -0.92 0.98 11.26
C ARG A 1 -0.71 2.38 10.72
N CYS A 2 -1.04 2.61 9.46
CA CYS A 2 -1.08 3.93 8.83
C CYS A 2 -2.40 4.05 8.07
N ASN A 3 -3.23 5.00 8.47
CA ASN A 3 -4.55 5.27 7.92
C ASN A 3 -4.60 6.65 7.23
N PHE A 4 -3.45 7.30 7.05
CA PHE A 4 -3.29 8.55 6.29
C PHE A 4 -4.05 9.79 6.76
N GLU A 5 -4.78 9.74 7.89
CA GLU A 5 -5.60 10.87 8.38
C GLU A 5 -4.82 12.12 8.79
N PHE A 6 -3.52 11.99 9.03
CA PHE A 6 -2.67 13.10 9.46
C PHE A 6 -1.42 13.26 8.59
N ASP A 7 -0.77 12.15 8.25
CA ASP A 7 0.47 12.11 7.47
C ASP A 7 0.68 10.74 6.83
N LEU A 8 1.86 10.54 6.22
CA LEU A 8 2.27 9.26 5.65
C LEU A 8 2.77 8.26 6.70
N CYS A 9 2.67 8.53 8.01
CA CYS A 9 3.08 7.66 9.12
C CYS A 9 4.51 7.08 9.01
N GLY A 10 5.42 7.84 8.38
CA GLY A 10 6.81 7.43 8.13
C GLY A 10 7.02 6.56 6.88
N TRP A 11 5.96 6.27 6.11
CA TRP A 11 6.10 5.79 4.74
C TRP A 11 6.80 6.86 3.89
N LYS A 12 7.65 6.42 2.97
CA LYS A 12 8.51 7.29 2.16
C LYS A 12 8.30 7.04 0.69
N GLN A 13 8.07 8.11 -0.06
CA GLN A 13 8.11 8.11 -1.52
C GLN A 13 9.53 7.80 -2.00
N ASP A 14 9.67 7.01 -3.06
CA ASP A 14 10.97 6.81 -3.70
C ASP A 14 11.25 8.03 -4.63
N GLU A 15 12.41 8.68 -4.49
CA GLU A 15 12.74 9.90 -5.29
C GLU A 15 13.21 9.62 -6.73
N ASN A 16 13.37 8.35 -7.09
CA ASN A 16 13.93 7.91 -8.38
C ASN A 16 12.90 7.16 -9.25
N ASP A 17 11.61 7.43 -9.04
CA ASP A 17 10.53 6.94 -9.88
C ASP A 17 9.99 8.05 -10.80
N ASP A 18 8.88 7.81 -11.50
CA ASP A 18 8.35 8.75 -12.49
C ASP A 18 7.43 9.82 -11.86
N PHE A 19 6.77 9.49 -10.75
CA PHE A 19 5.84 10.37 -10.03
C PHE A 19 5.47 9.81 -8.64
N ASP A 20 4.67 10.55 -7.88
CA ASP A 20 4.33 10.27 -6.49
C ASP A 20 2.88 9.79 -6.25
N TRP A 21 2.71 8.89 -5.28
CA TRP A 21 1.47 8.76 -4.51
C TRP A 21 1.12 10.08 -3.82
N HIS A 22 -0.13 10.51 -3.93
CA HIS A 22 -0.61 11.76 -3.35
C HIS A 22 -1.63 11.50 -2.25
N LEU A 23 -1.50 12.22 -1.13
CA LEU A 23 -2.53 12.25 -0.10
C LEU A 23 -3.76 12.97 -0.64
N ARG A 24 -4.93 12.35 -0.49
CA ARG A 24 -6.18 12.85 -1.07
C ARG A 24 -7.36 12.60 -0.14
N THR A 25 -8.33 13.52 -0.16
CA THR A 25 -9.66 13.31 0.43
C THR A 25 -10.69 12.95 -0.63
N SER A 26 -11.68 12.15 -0.26
CA SER A 26 -12.80 11.80 -1.15
C SER A 26 -13.66 13.01 -1.54
N SER A 27 -13.64 14.11 -0.79
CA SER A 27 -14.36 15.35 -1.13
C SER A 27 -13.80 16.05 -2.37
N THR A 28 -12.52 15.85 -2.68
CA THR A 28 -11.87 16.38 -3.91
C THR A 28 -12.10 15.49 -5.13
N ARG A 29 -13.04 14.55 -5.05
CA ARG A 29 -13.35 13.61 -6.11
C ARG A 29 -13.98 14.32 -7.30
N LYS A 30 -13.30 14.28 -8.46
CA LYS A 30 -13.95 14.55 -9.74
C LYS A 30 -14.94 13.41 -10.01
N LEU A 31 -16.15 13.75 -10.44
CA LEU A 31 -17.23 12.79 -10.71
C LEU A 31 -16.70 11.58 -11.53
N GLY A 32 -16.86 10.37 -10.98
CA GLY A 32 -16.45 9.12 -11.63
C GLY A 32 -15.04 8.61 -11.33
N THR A 33 -14.22 9.32 -10.53
CA THR A 33 -12.82 8.94 -10.24
C THR A 33 -12.68 8.42 -8.82
N GLY A 34 -11.92 7.34 -8.58
CA GLY A 34 -11.58 6.86 -7.22
C GLY A 34 -12.78 6.52 -6.29
N PRO A 35 -12.49 6.21 -5.01
CA PRO A 35 -13.49 5.81 -4.02
C PRO A 35 -14.36 6.99 -3.55
N ALA A 36 -15.62 6.70 -3.18
CA ALA A 36 -16.60 7.69 -2.73
C ALA A 36 -16.33 8.24 -1.32
N THR A 37 -15.71 7.42 -0.47
CA THR A 37 -15.27 7.76 0.89
C THR A 37 -13.91 7.11 1.13
N ASP A 38 -13.17 7.61 2.11
CA ASP A 38 -12.03 6.88 2.64
C ASP A 38 -12.49 5.55 3.29
N HIS A 39 -11.56 4.64 3.56
CA HIS A 39 -11.91 3.37 4.16
C HIS A 39 -12.03 3.47 5.69
N THR A 40 -11.19 4.30 6.32
CA THR A 40 -11.02 4.40 7.76
C THR A 40 -12.24 4.98 8.49
N LEU A 41 -12.66 6.18 8.08
CA LEU A 41 -13.76 6.95 8.65
C LEU A 41 -15.07 6.73 7.90
N GLN A 42 -15.00 6.25 6.65
CA GLN A 42 -16.13 6.11 5.75
C GLN A 42 -16.84 7.44 5.48
N GLU A 43 -16.05 8.52 5.42
CA GLU A 43 -16.54 9.88 5.23
C GLU A 43 -15.83 10.55 4.03
N PRO A 44 -16.46 11.52 3.34
CA PRO A 44 -15.80 12.23 2.25
C PRO A 44 -14.56 13.03 2.69
N SER A 45 -14.47 13.38 3.98
CA SER A 45 -13.35 14.15 4.53
C SER A 45 -12.15 13.31 4.93
N GLY A 46 -12.27 11.98 5.02
CA GLY A 46 -11.16 11.11 5.36
C GLY A 46 -10.12 11.02 4.25
N HIS A 47 -8.95 10.48 4.60
CA HIS A 47 -7.78 10.53 3.75
C HIS A 47 -7.32 9.15 3.31
N TYR A 48 -6.76 9.10 2.11
CA TYR A 48 -6.08 7.92 1.58
C TYR A 48 -4.98 8.38 0.62
N ILE A 49 -4.07 7.49 0.27
CA ILE A 49 -3.09 7.78 -0.79
C ILE A 49 -3.62 7.30 -2.13
N PHE A 50 -3.35 8.09 -3.18
CA PHE A 50 -3.91 7.90 -4.50
C PHE A 50 -2.90 8.22 -5.58
N ILE A 51 -2.96 7.44 -6.65
CA ILE A 51 -2.36 7.78 -7.93
C ILE A 51 -3.48 8.21 -8.87
N GLU A 52 -3.47 9.50 -9.26
CA GLU A 52 -4.37 10.00 -10.31
C GLU A 52 -3.67 9.81 -11.66
N ASN A 53 -4.22 9.01 -12.58
CA ASN A 53 -3.79 9.08 -13.97
C ASN A 53 -4.14 10.48 -14.50
N SER A 54 -3.13 11.33 -14.62
CA SER A 54 -3.28 12.66 -15.22
C SER A 54 -3.21 12.56 -16.76
N PHE A 55 -3.75 13.57 -17.45
CA PHE A 55 -3.63 13.69 -18.92
C PHE A 55 -2.18 13.72 -19.42
N PHE A 56 -1.23 14.04 -18.53
CA PHE A 56 0.20 14.16 -18.83
C PHE A 56 1.02 12.95 -18.39
N GLN A 57 0.42 12.02 -17.65
CA GLN A 57 1.12 10.79 -17.29
C GLN A 57 1.05 9.80 -18.44
N LEU A 58 2.22 9.29 -18.81
CA LEU A 58 2.35 8.27 -19.83
C LEU A 58 2.03 6.91 -19.21
N SER A 59 1.29 6.09 -19.94
CA SER A 59 1.06 4.69 -19.58
C SER A 59 2.40 4.00 -19.28
N GLY A 60 2.43 3.24 -18.19
CA GLY A 60 3.62 2.53 -17.74
C GLY A 60 4.55 3.31 -16.79
N GLN A 61 4.29 4.60 -16.55
CA GLN A 61 5.00 5.35 -15.50
C GLN A 61 4.72 4.74 -14.12
N LYS A 62 5.71 4.83 -13.23
CA LYS A 62 5.71 4.17 -11.93
C LYS A 62 5.78 5.17 -10.80
N SER A 63 5.08 4.84 -9.71
CA SER A 63 5.23 5.49 -8.41
C SER A 63 5.39 4.47 -7.31
N ARG A 64 6.33 4.69 -6.40
CA ARG A 64 6.67 3.76 -5.33
C ARG A 64 6.64 4.48 -3.98
N ILE A 65 5.95 3.88 -3.03
CA ILE A 65 6.02 4.25 -1.62
C ILE A 65 6.50 3.04 -0.80
N SER A 66 7.45 3.27 0.10
CA SER A 66 8.07 2.23 0.92
C SER A 66 7.82 2.44 2.41
N SER A 67 7.64 1.34 3.13
CA SER A 67 7.47 1.37 4.58
C SER A 67 8.76 1.79 5.28
N PRO A 68 8.72 2.19 6.56
CA PRO A 68 9.90 2.14 7.42
C PRO A 68 10.55 0.75 7.39
N ILE A 69 11.85 0.69 7.72
CA ILE A 69 12.58 -0.58 7.83
C ILE A 69 11.99 -1.38 9.00
N LEU A 70 11.56 -2.60 8.70
CA LEU A 70 11.05 -3.55 9.68
C LEU A 70 12.19 -4.47 10.11
N SER A 71 12.53 -4.39 11.40
CA SER A 71 13.54 -5.28 11.96
C SER A 71 12.97 -6.61 12.41
N ARG A 72 13.57 -7.69 11.92
CA ARG A 72 13.21 -9.07 12.32
C ARG A 72 13.78 -9.43 13.69
N LYS A 73 14.92 -8.84 14.07
CA LYS A 73 15.59 -9.06 15.35
C LYS A 73 14.88 -8.41 16.54
N ASN A 74 14.02 -7.42 16.28
CA ASN A 74 13.33 -6.71 17.35
C ASN A 74 12.17 -7.55 17.92
N LYS A 75 12.45 -8.25 19.03
CA LYS A 75 11.48 -8.97 19.86
C LYS A 75 10.52 -8.02 20.60
N ASN A 76 10.86 -6.73 20.70
CA ASN A 76 10.06 -5.69 21.37
C ASN A 76 9.06 -4.99 20.43
N CYS A 77 8.67 -5.58 19.30
CA CYS A 77 7.45 -5.13 18.62
C CYS A 77 6.28 -5.37 19.57
N LYS A 78 5.81 -4.31 20.23
CA LYS A 78 4.56 -4.24 21.00
C LYS A 78 3.33 -4.39 20.07
N VAL A 79 3.30 -5.43 19.25
CA VAL A 79 2.21 -5.71 18.31
C VAL A 79 1.36 -6.90 18.78
N CYS A 80 1.79 -7.61 19.83
CA CYS A 80 0.99 -8.64 20.48
C CYS A 80 0.97 -8.42 22.00
N GLU A 81 -0.14 -7.92 22.54
CA GLU A 81 -0.47 -8.15 23.95
C GLU A 81 -1.17 -9.52 24.03
N GLY A 82 -0.39 -10.57 24.27
CA GLY A 82 -0.91 -11.93 24.38
C GLY A 82 0.17 -12.94 24.73
N VAL A 83 -0.13 -13.85 25.67
CA VAL A 83 0.76 -14.90 26.17
C VAL A 83 1.00 -15.94 25.08
N VAL A 84 2.24 -16.07 24.59
CA VAL A 84 2.61 -17.08 23.59
C VAL A 84 2.97 -18.41 24.28
N VAL A 85 2.19 -19.45 24.03
CA VAL A 85 2.54 -20.85 24.33
C VAL A 85 2.97 -21.52 23.03
N GLY A 86 4.27 -21.83 22.89
CA GLY A 86 4.80 -22.64 21.79
C GLY A 86 5.69 -21.89 20.79
N ARG A 87 6.43 -22.67 19.99
CA ARG A 87 7.41 -22.21 18.98
C ARG A 87 6.69 -21.67 17.74
N MET A 88 5.92 -20.60 17.90
CA MET A 88 5.18 -19.99 16.81
C MET A 88 6.14 -19.26 15.88
N LYS A 89 6.08 -19.55 14.58
CA LYS A 89 6.85 -18.83 13.57
C LYS A 89 6.45 -17.35 13.68
N ASN A 90 7.43 -16.45 13.89
CA ASN A 90 7.22 -15.00 13.87
C ASN A 90 6.85 -14.53 12.45
N LEU A 91 5.66 -14.90 11.99
CA LEU A 91 5.13 -14.50 10.69
C LEU A 91 4.64 -13.05 10.81
N ILE A 92 5.20 -12.18 9.98
CA ILE A 92 4.75 -10.80 9.84
C ILE A 92 3.85 -10.77 8.61
N SER A 93 2.70 -10.14 8.73
CA SER A 93 1.75 -9.94 7.63
C SER A 93 1.51 -8.45 7.42
N ILE A 94 1.41 -8.02 6.16
CA ILE A 94 0.90 -6.69 5.82
C ILE A 94 -0.57 -6.84 5.40
N ILE A 95 -1.43 -6.07 6.06
CA ILE A 95 -2.85 -5.94 5.75
C ILE A 95 -3.04 -4.54 5.19
N PHE A 96 -3.84 -4.41 4.13
CA PHE A 96 -4.15 -3.12 3.53
C PHE A 96 -5.47 -3.16 2.79
N TYR A 97 -6.01 -1.98 2.52
CA TYR A 97 -7.18 -1.79 1.69
C TYR A 97 -6.81 -1.07 0.41
N TYR A 98 -7.40 -1.50 -0.69
CA TYR A 98 -7.17 -0.90 -2.01
C TYR A 98 -8.48 -0.69 -2.76
N HIS A 99 -8.50 0.28 -3.66
CA HIS A 99 -9.60 0.51 -4.61
C HIS A 99 -9.00 0.73 -6.00
N MET A 100 -9.49 -0.04 -6.98
CA MET A 100 -9.01 -0.09 -8.35
C MET A 100 -10.21 -0.24 -9.28
N TYR A 101 -10.76 0.87 -9.76
CA TYR A 101 -11.96 0.89 -10.59
C TYR A 101 -11.85 1.90 -11.73
N GLY A 102 -12.11 1.42 -12.94
CA GLY A 102 -11.96 2.20 -14.17
C GLY A 102 -11.69 1.29 -15.36
N ALA A 103 -11.90 1.79 -16.57
CA ALA A 103 -11.64 1.01 -17.79
C ALA A 103 -10.14 0.89 -18.09
N HIS A 104 -9.35 1.85 -17.60
CA HIS A 104 -7.93 2.00 -17.93
C HIS A 104 -7.04 2.00 -16.70
N ILE A 105 -7.45 1.24 -15.68
CA ILE A 105 -6.64 1.06 -14.47
C ILE A 105 -5.35 0.33 -14.84
N GLY A 106 -4.22 0.87 -14.37
CA GLY A 106 -2.92 0.25 -14.54
C GLY A 106 -2.73 -0.93 -13.58
N SER A 107 -1.58 -0.98 -12.91
CA SER A 107 -1.24 -2.11 -12.03
C SER A 107 -0.78 -1.66 -10.65
N LEU A 108 -1.04 -2.48 -9.64
CA LEU A 108 -0.50 -2.37 -8.30
C LEU A 108 0.36 -3.59 -8.02
N ILE A 109 1.67 -3.38 -7.84
CA ILE A 109 2.64 -4.42 -7.52
C ILE A 109 3.20 -4.18 -6.12
N ILE A 110 3.15 -5.21 -5.29
CA ILE A 110 3.65 -5.15 -3.91
C ILE A 110 4.92 -5.97 -3.83
N TYR A 111 5.98 -5.36 -3.31
CA TYR A 111 7.27 -5.99 -3.13
C TYR A 111 7.64 -6.08 -1.65
N GLN A 112 8.36 -7.15 -1.31
CA GLN A 112 9.23 -7.15 -0.14
C GLN A 112 10.65 -6.81 -0.60
N ARG A 113 11.24 -5.76 -0.03
CA ARG A 113 12.58 -5.26 -0.38
C ARG A 113 13.52 -5.45 0.81
N THR A 114 14.61 -6.19 0.66
CA THR A 114 15.63 -6.32 1.72
C THR A 114 16.46 -5.04 1.84
N THR A 115 17.21 -4.85 2.94
CA THR A 115 18.16 -3.74 3.06
C THR A 115 19.24 -3.75 1.98
N LEU A 116 19.55 -4.93 1.42
CA LEU A 116 20.43 -5.11 0.26
C LEU A 116 19.73 -4.83 -1.09
N LYS A 117 18.53 -4.25 -1.08
CA LYS A 117 17.73 -3.88 -2.26
C LYS A 117 17.31 -5.06 -3.15
N HIS A 118 17.33 -6.29 -2.64
CA HIS A 118 16.72 -7.42 -3.33
C HIS A 118 15.20 -7.35 -3.17
N GLU A 119 14.47 -7.46 -4.27
CA GLU A 119 13.01 -7.34 -4.30
C GLU A 119 12.35 -8.67 -4.66
N LYS A 120 11.38 -9.08 -3.84
CA LYS A 120 10.49 -10.22 -4.10
C LYS A 120 9.08 -9.72 -4.30
N ILE A 121 8.44 -10.10 -5.40
CA ILE A 121 7.03 -9.80 -5.64
C ILE A 121 6.17 -10.61 -4.67
N LEU A 122 5.28 -9.92 -3.95
CA LEU A 122 4.28 -10.52 -3.07
C LEU A 122 2.90 -10.58 -3.72
N LEU A 123 2.57 -9.58 -4.53
CA LEU A 123 1.28 -9.44 -5.20
C LEU A 123 1.43 -8.60 -6.47
N ASN A 124 0.65 -8.94 -7.50
CA ASN A 124 0.47 -8.13 -8.69
C ASN A 124 -1.03 -8.11 -9.06
N LEU A 125 -1.64 -6.93 -9.03
CA LEU A 125 -3.02 -6.70 -9.45
C LEU A 125 -3.02 -5.76 -10.66
N THR A 126 -3.82 -6.06 -11.68
CA THR A 126 -3.90 -5.26 -12.91
C THR A 126 -5.35 -5.01 -13.29
N GLY A 127 -5.64 -3.82 -13.81
CA GLY A 127 -6.95 -3.47 -14.34
C GLY A 127 -8.03 -3.31 -13.26
N ASN A 128 -9.28 -3.31 -13.70
CA ASN A 128 -10.44 -3.12 -12.84
C ASN A 128 -10.59 -4.28 -11.85
N GLN A 129 -10.66 -3.97 -10.56
CA GLN A 129 -10.90 -4.91 -9.47
C GLN A 129 -12.29 -4.76 -8.84
N GLY A 130 -13.04 -3.71 -9.17
CA GLY A 130 -14.38 -3.43 -8.66
C GLY A 130 -14.48 -2.08 -7.93
N ASN A 131 -15.68 -1.49 -7.93
CA ASN A 131 -15.94 -0.17 -7.35
C ASN A 131 -16.24 -0.23 -5.84
N PHE A 132 -15.32 -0.81 -5.07
CA PHE A 132 -15.41 -0.89 -3.61
C PHE A 132 -14.02 -1.13 -3.01
N TRP A 133 -13.84 -0.73 -1.77
CA TRP A 133 -12.62 -1.02 -1.02
C TRP A 133 -12.46 -2.53 -0.82
N GLN A 134 -11.27 -3.04 -1.14
CA GLN A 134 -10.93 -4.46 -1.02
C GLN A 134 -9.80 -4.66 -0.04
N ARG A 135 -9.92 -5.68 0.80
CA ARG A 135 -8.92 -6.04 1.80
C ARG A 135 -7.94 -7.08 1.25
N LYS A 136 -6.64 -6.90 1.47
CA LYS A 136 -5.61 -7.93 1.28
C LYS A 136 -4.80 -8.13 2.54
N ALA A 137 -4.34 -9.35 2.73
CA ALA A 137 -3.36 -9.74 3.73
C ALA A 137 -2.28 -10.55 3.04
N LEU A 138 -1.02 -10.11 3.13
CA LEU A 138 0.13 -10.78 2.52
C LEU A 138 1.12 -11.18 3.60
N THR A 139 1.48 -12.46 3.61
CA THR A 139 2.51 -12.98 4.51
C THR A 139 3.90 -12.59 4.01
N LEU A 140 4.66 -11.94 4.87
CA LEU A 140 6.03 -11.52 4.59
C LEU A 140 6.96 -12.69 4.92
N SER A 141 7.48 -13.31 3.86
CA SER A 141 8.46 -14.40 4.01
C SER A 141 9.79 -13.80 4.44
N GLY A 142 10.70 -14.57 5.02
CA GLY A 142 12.08 -14.11 5.06
C GLY A 142 13.03 -15.26 5.04
N ASP A 143 14.01 -15.13 4.16
CA ASP A 143 15.17 -15.99 4.10
C ASP A 143 16.19 -15.35 5.06
N GLY A 144 16.16 -15.74 6.34
CA GLY A 144 17.12 -15.30 7.35
C GLY A 144 16.69 -14.15 8.27
N ASP A 145 17.70 -13.51 8.87
CA ASP A 145 17.62 -12.44 9.89
C ASP A 145 17.71 -11.02 9.31
N GLU A 146 17.55 -10.87 7.99
CA GLU A 146 17.65 -9.57 7.32
C GLU A 146 16.42 -8.70 7.56
N ASP A 147 16.69 -7.41 7.77
CA ASP A 147 15.68 -6.38 7.86
C ASP A 147 15.14 -6.06 6.45
N PHE A 148 13.88 -5.63 6.37
CA PHE A 148 13.21 -5.44 5.10
C PHE A 148 12.19 -4.30 5.14
N GLN A 149 11.73 -3.88 3.97
CA GLN A 149 10.64 -2.94 3.74
C GLN A 149 9.55 -3.61 2.89
N VAL A 150 8.33 -3.09 2.97
CA VAL A 150 7.30 -3.34 1.96
C VAL A 150 7.19 -2.14 1.05
N VAL A 151 7.09 -2.38 -0.25
CA VAL A 151 7.00 -1.33 -1.28
C VAL A 151 5.72 -1.54 -2.06
N PHE A 152 4.94 -0.46 -2.19
CA PHE A 152 3.75 -0.40 -3.03
C PHE A 152 4.14 0.37 -4.30
N GLU A 153 4.21 -0.33 -5.44
CA GLU A 153 4.43 0.26 -6.76
C GLU A 153 3.10 0.35 -7.50
N GLY A 154 2.66 1.56 -7.80
CA GLY A 154 1.56 1.80 -8.72
C GLY A 154 2.11 2.13 -10.10
N ILE A 155 1.55 1.47 -11.11
CA ILE A 155 1.85 1.70 -12.52
C ILE A 155 0.64 2.38 -13.14
N ALA A 156 0.86 3.55 -13.74
CA ALA A 156 -0.18 4.32 -14.42
C ALA A 156 -0.73 3.55 -15.64
N GLY A 157 -2.04 3.60 -15.81
CA GLY A 157 -2.74 2.99 -16.95
C GLY A 157 -3.02 3.97 -18.09
N GLU A 158 -3.74 3.51 -19.12
CA GLU A 158 -3.99 4.29 -20.34
C GLU A 158 -5.24 5.16 -20.26
N GLY A 159 -5.17 6.34 -19.67
CA GLY A 159 -6.26 7.31 -19.82
C GLY A 159 -6.50 8.13 -18.57
N PRO A 160 -7.10 9.31 -18.74
CA PRO A 160 -7.28 10.23 -17.64
C PRO A 160 -8.33 9.69 -16.67
N ARG A 161 -8.25 10.11 -15.40
CA ARG A 161 -9.32 10.00 -14.37
C ARG A 161 -9.48 8.65 -13.67
N ASP A 162 -8.87 7.59 -14.16
CA ASP A 162 -8.79 6.31 -13.47
C ASP A 162 -7.56 6.30 -12.54
N GLY A 163 -7.62 5.57 -11.42
CA GLY A 163 -6.50 5.58 -10.47
C GLY A 163 -6.58 4.52 -9.40
N ILE A 164 -5.49 4.37 -8.68
CA ILE A 164 -5.32 3.35 -7.64
C ILE A 164 -5.30 4.06 -6.29
N ALA A 165 -6.15 3.63 -5.36
CA ALA A 165 -6.17 4.14 -4.00
C ALA A 165 -5.71 3.06 -3.01
N LEU A 166 -5.02 3.48 -1.96
CA LEU A 166 -4.61 2.64 -0.83
C LEU A 166 -4.95 3.32 0.49
N ASP A 167 -5.39 2.52 1.45
CA ASP A 167 -5.69 2.98 2.81
C ASP A 167 -5.39 1.87 3.84
N ASP A 168 -5.28 2.27 5.11
CA ASP A 168 -5.23 1.39 6.28
C ASP A 168 -4.07 0.36 6.28
N LEU A 169 -2.87 0.78 5.84
CA LEU A 169 -1.67 -0.05 5.79
C LEU A 169 -1.22 -0.50 7.19
N THR A 170 -1.33 -1.79 7.48
CA THR A 170 -1.18 -2.34 8.82
C THR A 170 -0.31 -3.58 8.83
N PHE A 171 0.86 -3.49 9.48
CA PHE A 171 1.66 -4.66 9.83
C PHE A 171 1.07 -5.34 11.07
N SER A 172 0.87 -6.66 10.97
CA SER A 172 0.46 -7.54 12.06
C SER A 172 1.49 -8.64 12.24
N ARG A 173 1.64 -9.16 13.46
CA ARG A 173 2.32 -10.43 13.71
C ARG A 173 1.26 -11.46 14.06
N ASP A 174 1.32 -12.62 13.43
CA ASP A 174 0.51 -13.75 13.88
C ASP A 174 1.17 -14.25 15.18
N CYS A 175 0.48 -13.97 16.28
CA CYS A 175 0.68 -14.52 17.61
C CYS A 175 -0.55 -15.40 17.91
#